data_AF-A0A8J4YJD1-F1
#
_entry.id   AF-A0A8J4YJD1-F1
#
_cell.length_a   1.000
_cell.length_b   1.000
_cell.length_c   1.000
_cell.angle_alpha   90.00
_cell.angle_beta   90.00
_cell.angle_gamma   90.00
#
_symmetry.space_group_name_H-M   'P 1'
#
loop_
_entity.id
_entity.type
_entity.pdbx_description
1 polymer ?
#
loop_
_entity_poly.entity_id
_entity_poly.type
_entity_poly.pdbx_seq_one_letter_code
_entity_poly.pdbx_strand_id
1 'polypeptide(L)'
;MFRPLAPGFKLFTSPFDFPWTKAPAPLQMEGFGAQCNDELKAKYRTASPLSFRDLVLPSNKFPNYIEHVKRIVAMFGSTYCCEQLFKKMKYTKSRIRSQLSDRHLNDILLLSTSSIDPDIESLLHGKQHQPSH
;
A
#
# COMPACT_ATOMS: atom_id res chain seq x y z
N MET A 1 8.87 -8.18 -10.87
CA MET A 1 7.60 -8.04 -10.15
C MET A 1 6.68 -6.98 -10.78
N PHE A 2 7.14 -5.74 -11.01
CA PHE A 2 6.27 -4.64 -11.47
C PHE A 2 6.21 -4.36 -12.99
N ARG A 3 6.96 -5.09 -13.82
CA ARG A 3 7.05 -4.81 -15.28
C ARG A 3 5.68 -4.78 -16.01
N PRO A 4 4.72 -5.68 -15.73
CA PRO A 4 3.40 -5.63 -16.37
C PRO A 4 2.57 -4.40 -15.98
N LEU A 5 2.87 -3.80 -14.82
CA LEU A 5 2.16 -2.65 -14.26
C LEU A 5 2.77 -1.31 -14.67
N ALA A 6 3.90 -1.32 -15.40
CA ALA A 6 4.62 -0.12 -15.83
C ALA A 6 3.73 0.92 -16.55
N PRO A 7 2.79 0.55 -17.44
CA PRO A 7 1.89 1.52 -18.05
C PRO A 7 0.98 2.21 -17.02
N GLY A 8 0.48 1.46 -16.04
CA GLY A 8 -0.37 1.99 -14.97
C GLY A 8 0.40 2.89 -14.01
N PHE A 9 1.67 2.59 -13.74
CA PHE A 9 2.54 3.48 -12.97
C PHE A 9 2.83 4.79 -13.72
N LYS A 10 3.09 4.71 -15.04
CA LYS A 10 3.34 5.91 -15.85
C LYS A 10 2.12 6.83 -15.91
N LEU A 11 0.91 6.26 -15.96
CA LEU A 11 -0.34 7.01 -15.86
C LEU A 11 -0.45 7.78 -14.53
N PHE A 12 0.02 7.18 -13.44
CA PHE A 12 0.00 7.80 -12.10
C PHE A 12 1.08 8.87 -11.93
N THR A 13 2.30 8.62 -12.42
CA THR A 13 3.44 9.54 -12.25
C THR A 13 3.47 10.68 -13.26
N SER A 14 2.77 10.53 -14.39
CA SER A 14 2.78 11.49 -15.49
C SER A 14 1.45 11.45 -16.28
N PRO A 15 0.29 11.71 -15.63
CA PRO A 15 -1.04 11.61 -16.23
C PRO A 15 -1.24 12.51 -17.46
N PHE A 16 -0.56 13.67 -17.51
CA PHE A 16 -0.70 14.62 -18.63
C PHE A 16 0.21 14.30 -19.82
N ASP A 17 1.29 13.53 -19.61
CA ASP A 17 2.24 13.11 -20.66
C ASP A 17 1.97 11.67 -21.13
N PHE A 18 0.96 11.02 -20.56
CA PHE A 18 0.58 9.65 -20.89
C PHE A 18 -0.21 9.62 -22.22
N PRO A 19 0.09 8.68 -23.14
CA PRO A 19 -0.70 8.49 -24.35
C PRO A 19 -2.02 7.78 -24.00
N TRP A 20 -3.08 8.54 -23.76
CA TRP A 20 -4.40 8.01 -23.35
C TRP A 20 -5.02 7.04 -24.36
N THR A 21 -4.59 7.06 -25.63
CA THR A 21 -4.94 6.02 -26.62
C THR A 21 -4.52 4.60 -26.21
N LYS A 22 -3.56 4.48 -25.29
CA LYS A 22 -3.08 3.21 -24.72
C LYS A 22 -3.65 2.91 -23.33
N ALA A 23 -4.49 3.79 -22.77
CA ALA A 23 -5.16 3.54 -21.49
C ALA A 23 -6.31 2.54 -21.66
N PRO A 24 -6.74 1.85 -20.59
CA PRO A 24 -7.98 1.09 -20.59
C PRO A 24 -9.17 1.96 -20.98
N ALA A 25 -10.14 1.41 -21.74
CA ALA A 25 -11.30 2.16 -22.25
C ALA A 25 -12.02 3.05 -21.21
N PRO A 26 -12.27 2.61 -19.96
CA PRO A 26 -12.93 3.44 -18.94
C PRO A 26 -12.15 4.71 -18.58
N LEU A 27 -10.82 4.67 -18.71
CA LEU A 27 -9.93 5.77 -18.39
C LEU A 27 -9.70 6.72 -19.57
N GLN A 28 -9.93 6.28 -20.81
CA GLN A 28 -9.63 7.07 -22.00
C GLN A 28 -10.44 8.37 -22.04
N MET A 29 -11.76 8.29 -21.80
CA MET A 29 -12.65 9.45 -21.84
C MET A 29 -12.31 10.48 -20.76
N GLU A 30 -12.08 10.03 -19.53
CA GLU A 30 -11.64 10.89 -18.43
C GLU A 30 -10.29 11.53 -18.72
N GLY A 31 -9.37 10.75 -19.30
CA GLY A 31 -8.04 11.19 -19.67
C GLY A 31 -8.02 12.30 -20.72
N PHE A 32 -8.78 12.13 -21.81
CA PHE A 32 -8.93 13.17 -22.82
C PHE A 32 -9.57 14.43 -22.23
N GLY A 33 -10.61 14.28 -21.40
CA GLY A 33 -11.21 15.42 -20.70
C GLY A 33 -10.24 16.14 -19.75
N ALA A 34 -9.40 15.39 -19.02
CA ALA A 34 -8.39 15.94 -18.13
C ALA A 34 -7.28 16.69 -18.91
N GLN A 35 -6.87 16.19 -20.08
CA GLN A 35 -5.86 16.85 -20.91
C GLN A 35 -6.28 18.22 -21.43
N CYS A 36 -7.60 18.43 -21.64
CA CYS A 36 -8.17 19.72 -22.04
C CYS A 36 -8.38 20.69 -20.88
N ASN A 37 -8.06 20.30 -19.64
CA ASN A 37 -8.24 21.15 -18.46
C ASN A 37 -6.91 21.79 -18.04
N ASP A 38 -6.68 23.02 -18.52
CA ASP A 38 -5.45 23.77 -18.25
C ASP A 38 -5.24 24.08 -16.77
N GLU A 39 -6.31 24.32 -16.02
CA GLU A 39 -6.25 24.58 -14.58
C GLU A 39 -5.75 23.33 -13.84
N LEU A 40 -6.29 22.16 -14.19
CA LEU A 40 -5.89 20.88 -13.60
C LEU A 40 -4.45 20.54 -13.95
N LYS A 41 -4.01 20.83 -15.18
CA LYS A 41 -2.64 20.65 -15.64
C LYS A 41 -1.66 21.59 -14.92
N ALA A 42 -2.06 22.85 -14.70
CA ALA A 42 -1.26 23.81 -13.94
C ALA A 42 -1.10 23.36 -12.49
N LYS A 43 -2.18 22.93 -11.84
CA LYS A 43 -2.14 22.40 -10.47
C LYS A 43 -1.29 21.13 -10.35
N TYR A 44 -1.30 20.27 -11.36
CA TYR A 44 -0.42 19.09 -11.40
C TYR A 44 1.06 19.48 -11.43
N ARG A 45 1.44 20.48 -12.23
CA ARG A 45 2.84 20.93 -12.34
C ARG A 45 3.41 21.47 -11.03
N THR A 46 2.55 21.97 -10.14
CA THR A 46 2.94 22.51 -8.84
C THR A 46 2.78 21.50 -7.69
N ALA A 47 2.20 20.32 -7.95
CA ALA A 47 1.87 19.32 -6.94
C ALA A 47 2.68 18.03 -7.15
N SER A 48 2.98 17.33 -6.06
CA SER A 48 3.43 15.94 -6.15
C SER A 48 2.30 15.02 -6.64
N PRO A 49 2.60 13.84 -7.22
CA PRO A 49 1.56 12.88 -7.61
C PRO A 49 0.61 12.48 -6.46
N LEU A 50 1.15 12.42 -5.22
CA LEU A 50 0.35 12.11 -4.03
C LEU A 50 -0.54 13.28 -3.60
N SER A 51 -0.03 14.51 -3.62
CA SER A 51 -0.86 15.68 -3.28
C SER A 51 -1.87 16.02 -4.38
N PHE A 52 -1.56 15.69 -5.64
CA PHE A 52 -2.51 15.81 -6.74
C PHE A 52 -3.71 14.87 -6.59
N ARG A 53 -3.52 13.66 -6.06
CA ARG A 53 -4.62 12.77 -5.71
C ARG A 53 -5.62 13.46 -4.78
N ASP A 54 -5.12 14.10 -3.74
CA ASP A 54 -5.96 14.72 -2.71
C ASP A 54 -6.72 15.95 -3.25
N LEU A 55 -6.18 16.59 -4.28
CA LEU A 55 -6.84 17.66 -5.03
C LEU A 55 -7.97 17.15 -5.94
N VAL A 56 -7.82 15.97 -6.54
CA VAL A 56 -8.78 15.41 -7.51
C VAL A 56 -9.92 14.65 -6.84
N LEU A 57 -9.65 14.03 -5.68
CA LEU A 57 -10.60 13.24 -4.89
C LEU A 57 -11.94 13.94 -4.62
N PRO A 58 -11.99 15.23 -4.24
CA PRO A 58 -13.23 15.93 -3.90
C PRO A 58 -14.11 16.24 -5.12
N SER A 59 -13.55 16.26 -6.33
CA SER A 59 -14.28 16.74 -7.51
C SER A 59 -15.28 15.72 -8.05
N ASN A 60 -15.10 14.43 -7.76
CA ASN A 60 -15.81 13.29 -8.38
C ASN A 60 -15.89 13.33 -9.92
N LYS A 61 -15.09 14.18 -10.59
CA LYS A 61 -15.09 14.36 -12.04
C LYS A 61 -14.33 13.27 -12.78
N PHE A 62 -13.47 12.53 -12.06
CA PHE A 62 -12.57 11.52 -12.62
C PHE A 62 -12.59 10.22 -11.80
N PRO A 63 -13.76 9.57 -11.65
CA PRO A 63 -13.92 8.40 -10.78
C PRO A 63 -13.01 7.22 -11.17
N ASN A 64 -12.83 6.94 -12.47
CA ASN A 64 -11.97 5.85 -12.92
C ASN A 64 -10.49 6.16 -12.63
N TYR A 65 -10.06 7.41 -12.84
CA TYR A 65 -8.71 7.84 -12.51
C TYR A 65 -8.43 7.73 -10.99
N ILE A 66 -9.39 8.16 -10.16
CA ILE A 66 -9.29 8.05 -8.70
C ILE A 66 -9.16 6.58 -8.27
N GLU A 67 -9.95 5.68 -8.86
CA GLU A 67 -9.86 4.25 -8.57
C GLU A 67 -8.49 3.67 -8.96
N HIS A 68 -7.98 4.04 -10.14
CA HIS A 68 -6.65 3.63 -10.60
C HIS A 68 -5.56 4.09 -9.63
N VAL A 69 -5.58 5.37 -9.23
CA VAL A 69 -4.65 5.94 -8.26
C VAL A 69 -4.70 5.17 -6.92
N LYS A 70 -5.90 4.87 -6.41
CA LYS A 70 -6.07 4.09 -5.17
C LYS A 70 -5.41 2.71 -5.27
N ARG A 71 -5.59 2.01 -6.40
CA ARG A 71 -4.97 0.69 -6.64
C ARG A 71 -3.44 0.78 -6.64
N ILE A 72 -2.88 1.78 -7.32
CA ILE A 72 -1.42 2.02 -7.34
C ILE A 72 -0.88 2.27 -5.92
N VAL A 73 -1.50 3.18 -5.16
CA VAL A 73 -1.08 3.50 -3.79
C VAL A 73 -1.19 2.29 -2.86
N ALA A 74 -2.27 1.51 -2.97
CA ALA A 74 -2.47 0.28 -2.19
C ALA A 74 -1.40 -0.79 -2.50
N MET A 75 -0.95 -0.90 -3.75
CA MET A 75 0.16 -1.78 -4.12
C MET A 75 1.46 -1.37 -3.42
N PHE A 76 1.79 -0.07 -3.41
CA PHE A 76 2.98 0.40 -2.69
C PHE A 76 2.88 0.17 -1.17
N GLY A 77 1.72 0.45 -0.58
CA GLY A 77 1.47 0.19 0.84
C GLY A 77 1.60 -1.29 1.20
N SER A 78 0.99 -2.18 0.41
CA SER A 78 1.10 -3.62 0.63
C SER A 78 2.52 -4.14 0.44
N THR A 79 3.27 -3.67 -0.57
CA THR A 79 4.68 -4.07 -0.71
C THR A 79 5.55 -3.58 0.43
N TYR A 80 5.38 -2.35 0.91
CA TYR A 80 6.10 -1.86 2.08
C TYR A 80 5.76 -2.69 3.32
N CYS A 81 4.47 -2.95 3.56
CA CYS A 81 4.03 -3.83 4.66
C CYS A 81 4.64 -5.23 4.53
N CYS A 82 4.61 -5.84 3.34
CA CYS A 82 5.20 -7.15 3.08
C CYS A 82 6.72 -7.14 3.29
N GLU A 83 7.44 -6.12 2.83
CA GLU A 83 8.89 -6.02 3.04
C GLU A 83 9.25 -5.87 4.52
N GLN A 84 8.52 -5.02 5.25
CA GLN A 84 8.69 -4.86 6.70
C GLN A 84 8.37 -6.17 7.44
N LEU A 85 7.35 -6.89 6.99
CA LEU A 85 6.97 -8.21 7.50
C LEU A 85 8.06 -9.25 7.27
N PHE A 86 8.60 -9.36 6.05
CA PHE A 86 9.71 -10.27 5.74
C PHE A 86 10.98 -9.92 6.51
N LYS A 87 11.28 -8.63 6.70
CA LYS A 87 12.40 -8.18 7.55
C LYS A 87 12.20 -8.61 9.00
N LYS A 88 11.02 -8.37 9.58
CA LYS A 88 10.67 -8.82 10.94
C LYS A 88 10.75 -10.34 11.06
N MET A 89 10.22 -11.10 10.10
CA MET A 89 10.31 -12.56 10.07
C MET A 89 11.76 -13.05 10.05
N LYS A 90 12.63 -12.45 9.22
CA LYS A 90 14.06 -12.79 9.17
C LYS A 90 14.73 -12.52 10.52
N TYR A 91 14.44 -11.38 11.14
CA TYR A 91 14.96 -11.02 12.47
C TYR A 91 14.45 -11.96 13.57
N THR A 92 13.16 -12.31 13.57
CA THR A 92 12.59 -13.21 14.58
C THR A 92 13.10 -14.65 14.43
N LYS A 93 13.23 -15.15 13.18
CA LYS A 93 13.86 -16.45 12.90
C LYS A 93 15.35 -16.48 13.24
N SER A 94 16.09 -15.38 13.07
CA SER A 94 17.51 -15.33 13.43
C SER A 94 17.73 -15.24 14.94
N ARG A 95 16.82 -14.55 15.67
CA ARG A 95 16.89 -14.41 17.12
C ARG A 95 16.42 -15.66 17.88
N ILE A 96 15.37 -16.32 17.40
CA ILE A 96 14.80 -17.54 18.00
C ILE A 96 15.17 -18.73 17.12
N ARG A 97 16.44 -19.14 17.18
CA ARG A 97 16.93 -20.27 16.38
C ARG A 97 16.26 -21.57 16.87
N SER A 98 15.46 -22.19 16.00
CA SER A 98 15.11 -23.63 15.95
C SER A 98 13.72 -24.16 16.37
N GLN A 99 12.70 -23.38 16.78
CA GLN A 99 11.38 -23.96 17.16
C GLN A 99 10.11 -23.14 16.78
N LEU A 100 10.15 -22.35 15.71
CA LEU A 100 8.93 -21.68 15.23
C LEU A 100 8.11 -22.64 14.36
N SER A 101 6.96 -23.09 14.87
CA SER A 101 5.92 -23.77 14.09
C SER A 101 5.18 -22.76 13.21
N ASP A 102 4.47 -23.25 12.20
CA ASP A 102 3.66 -22.39 11.31
C ASP A 102 2.61 -21.57 12.08
N ARG A 103 2.11 -22.09 13.21
CA ARG A 103 1.19 -21.34 14.09
C ARG A 103 1.88 -20.15 14.73
N HIS A 104 3.07 -20.36 15.32
CA HIS A 104 3.84 -19.26 15.91
C HIS A 104 4.17 -18.19 14.87
N LEU A 105 4.45 -18.61 13.63
CA LEU A 105 4.67 -17.67 12.55
C LEU A 105 3.42 -16.84 12.27
N ASN A 106 2.25 -17.47 12.15
CA ASN A 106 0.98 -16.78 11.92
C ASN A 106 0.67 -15.76 13.03
N ASP A 107 0.89 -16.12 14.30
CA ASP A 107 0.64 -15.23 15.44
C ASP A 107 1.59 -14.01 15.42
N ILE A 108 2.88 -14.23 15.09
CA ILE A 108 3.85 -13.14 14.93
C ILE A 108 3.46 -12.21 13.78
N LEU A 109 2.97 -12.77 12.67
CA LEU A 109 2.49 -12.00 11.53
C LEU A 109 1.28 -11.14 11.93
N LEU A 110 0.31 -11.73 12.63
CA LEU A 110 -0.89 -11.04 13.11
C LEU A 110 -0.52 -9.90 14.07
N LEU A 111 0.29 -10.16 15.08
CA LEU A 111 0.76 -9.15 16.04
C LEU A 111 1.60 -8.05 15.37
N SER A 112 2.36 -8.38 14.32
CA SER A 112 3.22 -7.41 13.64
C SER A 112 2.50 -6.48 12.67
N THR A 113 1.29 -6.86 12.25
CA THR A 113 0.52 -6.20 11.18
C THR A 113 -0.83 -5.63 11.65
N SER A 114 -1.29 -6.03 12.84
CA SER A 114 -2.48 -5.49 13.48
C SER A 114 -2.12 -4.52 14.60
N SER A 115 -3.02 -3.59 14.90
CA SER A 115 -2.95 -2.73 16.09
C SER A 115 -3.55 -3.42 17.33
N ILE A 116 -3.45 -4.75 17.42
CA ILE A 116 -3.94 -5.49 18.58
C ILE A 116 -2.95 -5.24 19.71
N ASP A 117 -3.41 -4.56 20.76
CA ASP A 117 -2.65 -4.45 21.99
C ASP A 117 -2.65 -5.81 22.68
N PRO A 118 -1.47 -6.42 22.93
CA PRO A 118 -1.41 -7.68 23.64
C PRO A 118 -1.88 -7.44 25.09
N ASP A 119 -2.84 -8.24 25.54
CA ASP A 119 -3.28 -8.25 26.94
C ASP A 119 -2.22 -8.96 27.81
N ILE A 120 -1.19 -8.20 28.19
CA ILE A 120 -0.04 -8.69 28.96
C ILE A 120 -0.50 -9.15 30.35
N GLU A 121 -1.48 -8.48 30.94
CA GLU A 121 -2.00 -8.81 32.28
C GLU A 121 -2.66 -10.19 32.31
N SER A 122 -3.49 -10.50 31.31
CA SER A 122 -4.09 -11.83 31.16
C SER A 122 -3.04 -12.92 30.91
N LEU A 123 -2.02 -12.62 30.09
CA LEU A 123 -0.89 -13.53 29.83
C LEU A 123 -0.07 -13.84 31.09
N LEU A 124 0.14 -12.86 31.96
CA LEU A 124 0.87 -13.03 33.22
C LEU A 124 0.08 -13.90 34.21
N HIS A 125 -1.24 -13.76 34.28
CA HIS A 125 -2.09 -14.59 35.14
C HIS A 125 -2.13 -16.07 34.70
N GLY A 126 -1.95 -16.37 33.41
CA GLY A 126 -1.93 -17.73 32.89
C GLY A 126 -0.58 -18.46 32.97
N LYS A 127 0.51 -17.76 33.28
CA LYS A 127 1.86 -18.36 33.41
C LYS A 127 2.06 -18.89 34.83
N GLN A 128 1.90 -20.21 35.01
CA GLN A 128 2.30 -20.85 36.26
C GLN A 128 3.84 -20.88 36.35
N HIS A 129 4.39 -20.15 37.32
CA HIS A 129 5.82 -20.10 37.60
C HIS A 129 6.27 -21.51 38.02
N GLN A 130 7.09 -22.19 37.21
CA GLN A 130 7.78 -23.39 37.68
C GLN A 130 8.99 -22.94 38.49
N PRO A 131 9.01 -23.14 39.83
CA PRO A 131 10.21 -22.88 40.60
C PRO A 131 11.30 -23.84 40.13
N SER A 132 12.45 -23.29 39.72
CA SER A 132 13.65 -24.08 39.48
C SER A 132 14.13 -24.67 40.80
N HIS A 133 14.50 -25.95 40.78
CA HIS A 133 15.03 -26.70 41.91
C HIS A 133 16.54 -26.44 42.12
#